data_AF-R7YLK3-F1
#
_entry.id   AF-R7YLK3-F1
#
_cell.length_a   1.000
_cell.length_b   1.000
_cell.length_c   1.000
_cell.angle_alpha   90.00
_cell.angle_beta   90.00
_cell.angle_gamma   90.00
#
_symmetry.space_group_name_H-M   'P 1'
#
loop_
_entity.id
_entity.type
_entity.pdbx_description
1 polymer ?
#
loop_
_entity_poly.entity_id
_entity_poly.type
_entity_poly.pdbx_seq_one_letter_code
_entity_poly.pdbx_strand_id
1 'polypeptide(L)'
;MPDPSDAAISHKDATAEGETKNETVVEEPPSLLDGTAGSEIIIFLVGSDEKRYAVHRALLCYYSPYFTAALNDCSNNEGIPPASSGGPDESHDYCMTGLFIFAEFYNVPQLRKEVVDQFYFEYACSGVSILPDYQTIIQAFSSLPDTSPFCRFLVRIYAVRWDVSYDEDDDEAVDNRGQLPKEFLGDLMVEVGKVRKDQRKFGKAPAMPEVCEYHEHSTKEEKTSCRRTQRIENAAKKAAKEARTREEMIVDRELRHEELRLQERLKRKRT
;
A
#
# COMPACT_ATOMS: atom_id res chain seq x y z
N MET A 1 -53.69 21.23 58.70
CA MET A 1 -54.25 19.92 58.31
C MET A 1 -53.12 19.06 57.75
N PRO A 2 -52.39 18.35 58.62
CA PRO A 2 -51.47 17.27 58.23
C PRO A 2 -52.19 15.92 58.37
N ASP A 3 -51.87 14.95 57.51
CA ASP A 3 -52.19 13.54 57.76
C ASP A 3 -50.96 12.67 57.46
N PRO A 4 -50.41 11.98 58.48
CA PRO A 4 -49.33 11.01 58.35
C PRO A 4 -49.89 9.57 58.41
N SER A 5 -49.39 8.66 57.56
CA SER A 5 -49.57 7.23 57.80
C SER A 5 -48.32 6.44 57.44
N ASP A 6 -47.60 6.03 58.48
CA ASP A 6 -46.59 4.99 58.50
C ASP A 6 -47.19 3.58 58.43
N ALA A 7 -46.36 2.64 57.94
CA ALA A 7 -46.28 1.20 58.28
C ALA A 7 -47.45 0.28 57.80
N ALA A 8 -47.28 -0.98 57.38
CA ALA A 8 -46.13 -1.89 57.22
C ALA A 8 -46.65 -3.26 56.68
N ILE A 9 -45.82 -3.98 55.88
CA ILE A 9 -45.61 -5.47 55.87
C ILE A 9 -46.79 -6.33 55.28
N SER A 10 -46.68 -7.35 54.40
CA SER A 10 -45.59 -8.19 53.85
C SER A 10 -46.10 -9.13 52.71
N HIS A 11 -45.15 -9.63 51.89
CA HIS A 11 -45.08 -10.93 51.18
C HIS A 11 -46.09 -11.30 50.08
N LYS A 12 -45.59 -11.49 48.84
CA LYS A 12 -45.13 -12.80 48.31
C LYS A 12 -44.56 -12.69 46.89
N ASP A 13 -43.38 -13.30 46.72
CA ASP A 13 -42.80 -14.01 45.57
C ASP A 13 -43.24 -13.67 44.14
N ALA A 14 -42.28 -13.31 43.28
CA ALA A 14 -41.71 -14.27 42.32
C ALA A 14 -40.71 -13.60 41.35
N THR A 15 -39.62 -14.33 41.15
CA THR A 15 -38.77 -14.41 39.94
C THR A 15 -37.92 -13.21 39.51
N ALA A 16 -36.62 -13.45 39.68
CA ALA A 16 -35.51 -12.78 39.06
C ALA A 16 -35.55 -12.91 37.53
N GLU A 17 -35.27 -11.80 36.84
CA GLU A 17 -34.57 -11.84 35.56
C GLU A 17 -33.47 -10.79 35.63
N GLY A 18 -32.24 -11.27 35.48
CA GLY A 18 -31.03 -10.47 35.58
C GLY A 18 -30.92 -9.50 34.41
N GLU A 19 -30.65 -8.25 34.72
CA GLU A 19 -30.10 -7.29 33.79
C GLU A 19 -28.68 -7.75 33.41
N THR A 20 -28.57 -8.47 32.30
CA THR A 20 -27.29 -8.60 31.61
C THR A 20 -26.98 -7.27 30.94
N LYS A 21 -26.01 -6.56 31.52
CA LYS A 21 -25.29 -5.48 30.85
C LYS A 21 -24.78 -6.02 29.52
N ASN A 22 -25.32 -5.51 28.41
CA ASN A 22 -24.81 -5.83 27.08
C ASN A 22 -23.54 -5.01 26.88
N GLU A 23 -22.43 -5.57 27.36
CA GLU A 23 -21.08 -5.13 27.08
C GLU A 23 -20.87 -5.26 25.56
N THR A 24 -20.74 -4.14 24.86
CA THR A 24 -20.43 -4.12 23.42
C THR A 24 -19.03 -4.69 23.25
N VAL A 25 -18.96 -5.99 22.95
CA VAL A 25 -17.74 -6.68 22.55
C VAL A 25 -17.26 -6.01 21.26
N VAL A 26 -16.17 -5.27 21.34
CA VAL A 26 -15.45 -4.80 20.16
C VAL A 26 -14.69 -6.02 19.64
N GLU A 27 -15.22 -6.69 18.62
CA GLU A 27 -14.55 -7.82 18.00
C GLU A 27 -13.22 -7.37 17.38
N GLU A 28 -12.14 -8.10 17.66
CA GLU A 28 -10.82 -7.85 17.08
C GLU A 28 -10.86 -8.04 15.55
N PRO A 29 -10.08 -7.26 14.78
CA PRO A 29 -10.08 -7.35 13.32
C PRO A 29 -9.58 -8.73 12.86
N PRO A 30 -10.21 -9.32 11.83
CA PRO A 30 -9.74 -10.55 11.23
C PRO A 30 -8.30 -10.38 10.75
N SER A 31 -7.48 -11.39 10.98
CA SER A 31 -6.06 -11.38 10.72
C SER A 31 -5.67 -12.55 9.83
N LEU A 32 -4.72 -12.28 8.93
CA LEU A 32 -4.15 -13.28 8.04
C LEU A 32 -3.16 -14.19 8.78
N LEU A 33 -2.67 -13.75 9.94
CA LEU A 33 -1.59 -14.41 10.68
C LEU A 33 -2.09 -15.45 11.68
N ASP A 34 -3.30 -15.26 12.21
CA ASP A 34 -3.94 -16.20 13.14
C ASP A 34 -5.08 -17.01 12.48
N GLY A 35 -5.31 -16.78 11.18
CA GLY A 35 -6.32 -17.49 10.38
C GLY A 35 -7.75 -17.01 10.59
N THR A 36 -7.99 -15.97 11.40
CA THR A 36 -9.34 -15.42 11.65
C THR A 36 -9.92 -14.70 10.43
N ALA A 37 -9.07 -14.28 9.48
CA ALA A 37 -9.51 -13.78 8.18
C ALA A 37 -10.17 -14.85 7.28
N GLY A 38 -10.07 -16.12 7.66
CA GLY A 38 -10.60 -17.26 6.90
C GLY A 38 -9.92 -17.45 5.55
N SER A 39 -10.29 -18.52 4.86
CA SER A 39 -9.79 -18.85 3.51
C SER A 39 -10.68 -18.31 2.39
N GLU A 40 -11.81 -17.71 2.73
CA GLU A 40 -12.78 -17.25 1.75
C GLU A 40 -12.31 -15.94 1.10
N ILE A 41 -12.03 -16.02 -0.20
CA ILE A 41 -11.60 -14.91 -1.04
C ILE A 41 -12.76 -14.48 -1.92
N ILE A 42 -13.04 -13.18 -1.94
CA ILE A 42 -13.98 -12.58 -2.89
C ILE A 42 -13.19 -11.89 -3.98
N ILE A 43 -13.68 -12.09 -5.20
CA ILE A 43 -13.14 -11.47 -6.39
C ILE A 43 -14.06 -10.31 -6.76
N PHE A 44 -13.56 -9.08 -6.70
CA PHE A 44 -14.27 -7.90 -7.17
C PHE A 44 -13.95 -7.64 -8.63
N LEU A 45 -14.99 -7.37 -9.41
CA LEU A 45 -14.89 -6.87 -10.77
C LEU A 45 -15.04 -5.35 -10.71
N VAL A 46 -14.00 -4.63 -11.11
CA VAL A 46 -13.96 -3.17 -11.03
C VAL A 46 -13.82 -2.58 -12.43
N GLY A 47 -14.63 -1.57 -12.72
CA GLY A 47 -14.62 -0.85 -14.00
C GLY A 47 -15.46 -1.52 -15.10
N SER A 48 -15.53 -0.87 -16.27
CA SER A 48 -16.26 -1.37 -17.44
C SER A 48 -15.70 -2.66 -18.02
N ASP A 49 -14.43 -2.95 -17.69
CA ASP A 49 -13.67 -4.08 -18.22
C ASP A 49 -13.63 -5.27 -17.23
N GLU A 50 -14.37 -5.18 -16.12
CA GLU A 50 -14.53 -6.23 -15.12
C GLU A 50 -13.21 -6.82 -14.56
N LYS A 51 -12.27 -5.95 -14.22
CA LYS A 51 -10.96 -6.36 -13.71
C LYS A 51 -11.04 -6.97 -12.31
N ARG A 52 -10.38 -8.12 -12.11
CA ARG A 52 -10.51 -9.01 -10.94
C ARG A 52 -9.54 -8.67 -9.81
N TYR A 53 -10.06 -8.45 -8.60
CA TYR A 53 -9.27 -8.27 -7.38
C TYR A 53 -9.66 -9.28 -6.31
N ALA A 54 -8.70 -10.09 -5.86
CA ALA A 54 -8.89 -11.08 -4.80
C ALA A 54 -8.65 -10.47 -3.41
N VAL A 55 -9.67 -10.46 -2.56
CA VAL A 55 -9.60 -9.92 -1.19
C VAL A 55 -10.27 -10.90 -0.22
N HIS A 56 -9.73 -11.09 0.99
CA HIS A 56 -10.38 -11.94 2.00
C HIS A 56 -11.73 -11.36 2.42
N ARG A 57 -12.77 -12.21 2.37
CA ARG A 57 -14.15 -11.84 2.70
C ARG A 57 -14.28 -11.28 4.10
N ALA A 58 -13.64 -11.91 5.09
CA ALA A 58 -13.77 -11.52 6.49
C ALA A 58 -13.22 -10.11 6.73
N LEU A 59 -12.06 -9.78 6.14
CA LEU A 59 -11.48 -8.43 6.19
C LEU A 59 -12.46 -7.41 5.59
N LEU A 60 -13.01 -7.71 4.43
CA LEU A 60 -13.90 -6.80 3.75
C LEU A 60 -15.22 -6.56 4.51
N CYS A 61 -15.83 -7.62 5.05
CA CYS A 61 -17.06 -7.51 5.83
C CYS A 61 -16.81 -6.79 7.16
N TYR A 62 -15.69 -7.06 7.84
CA TYR A 62 -15.33 -6.40 9.10
C TYR A 62 -15.23 -4.87 8.93
N TYR A 63 -14.58 -4.41 7.85
CA TYR A 63 -14.38 -2.98 7.60
C TYR A 63 -15.52 -2.32 6.82
N SER A 64 -16.52 -3.08 6.33
CA SER A 64 -17.61 -2.53 5.52
C SER A 64 -18.96 -3.20 5.82
N PRO A 65 -19.86 -2.51 6.54
CA PRO A 65 -21.25 -2.94 6.74
C PRO A 65 -22.03 -3.13 5.42
N TYR A 66 -21.65 -2.40 4.38
CA TYR A 66 -22.21 -2.55 3.04
C TYR A 66 -21.91 -3.94 2.47
N PHE A 67 -20.64 -4.36 2.49
CA PHE A 67 -20.24 -5.68 2.00
C PHE A 67 -20.75 -6.79 2.92
N THR A 68 -20.85 -6.53 4.23
CA THR A 68 -21.54 -7.43 5.16
C THR A 68 -22.99 -7.69 4.73
N ALA A 69 -23.76 -6.64 4.43
CA ALA A 69 -25.14 -6.79 3.98
C ALA A 69 -25.21 -7.48 2.60
N ALA A 70 -24.43 -7.00 1.63
CA ALA A 70 -24.44 -7.51 0.27
C ALA A 70 -24.02 -8.98 0.17
N LEU A 71 -22.96 -9.40 0.88
CA LEU A 71 -22.39 -10.75 0.76
C LEU A 71 -23.05 -11.78 1.67
N ASN A 72 -23.82 -11.35 2.68
CA ASN A 72 -24.61 -12.26 3.50
C ASN A 72 -25.95 -12.61 2.82
N ASP A 73 -26.52 -11.69 2.03
CA ASP A 73 -27.73 -11.93 1.22
C ASP A 73 -27.46 -12.79 -0.04
N CYS A 74 -26.21 -12.93 -0.49
CA CYS A 74 -25.84 -13.72 -1.69
C CYS A 74 -25.55 -15.22 -1.43
N SER A 75 -25.76 -15.73 -0.22
CA SER A 75 -25.47 -17.13 0.14
C SER A 75 -26.43 -18.18 -0.48
N ASN A 76 -27.27 -17.80 -1.44
CA ASN A 76 -28.10 -18.70 -2.23
C ASN A 76 -27.74 -18.63 -3.73
N ASN A 77 -26.84 -19.53 -4.16
CA ASN A 77 -26.53 -19.95 -5.53
C ASN A 77 -26.04 -18.88 -6.54
N GLU A 78 -24.76 -18.94 -6.94
CA GLU A 78 -24.26 -19.67 -8.14
C GLU A 78 -22.77 -19.36 -8.40
N GLY A 79 -21.99 -20.43 -8.57
CA GLY A 79 -20.74 -20.58 -9.35
C GLY A 79 -19.73 -19.43 -9.48
N ILE A 80 -18.67 -19.45 -8.67
CA ILE A 80 -17.39 -18.79 -9.01
C ILE A 80 -16.63 -19.70 -10.00
N PRO A 81 -16.34 -19.27 -11.24
CA PRO A 81 -15.60 -20.08 -12.20
C PRO A 81 -14.10 -20.13 -11.86
N PRO A 82 -13.38 -21.22 -12.24
CA PRO A 82 -11.97 -21.41 -11.91
C PRO A 82 -11.09 -20.36 -12.59
N ALA A 83 -10.05 -19.93 -11.87
CA ALA A 83 -9.03 -19.02 -12.36
C ALA A 83 -8.24 -19.64 -13.52
N SER A 84 -8.54 -19.25 -14.76
CA SER A 84 -7.54 -19.27 -15.83
C SER A 84 -7.86 -18.27 -16.95
N SER A 85 -6.81 -17.55 -17.37
CA SER A 85 -6.63 -16.72 -18.59
C SER A 85 -7.15 -15.26 -18.61
N GLY A 86 -6.20 -14.31 -18.75
CA GLY A 86 -6.41 -13.01 -19.43
C GLY A 86 -6.04 -11.73 -18.66
N GLY A 87 -4.85 -11.15 -18.93
CA GLY A 87 -4.46 -9.76 -18.61
C GLY A 87 -2.94 -9.53 -18.76
N PRO A 88 -2.46 -8.35 -19.23
CA PRO A 88 -1.03 -8.02 -19.22
C PRO A 88 -0.52 -8.07 -17.79
N ASP A 89 0.73 -8.52 -17.59
CA ASP A 89 1.36 -8.65 -16.27
C ASP A 89 1.29 -7.32 -15.51
N GLU A 90 0.36 -7.18 -14.58
CA GLU A 90 0.10 -5.92 -13.90
C GLU A 90 1.19 -5.70 -12.86
N SER A 91 1.99 -4.65 -13.03
CA SER A 91 3.11 -4.36 -12.14
C SER A 91 2.65 -4.24 -10.69
N HIS A 92 3.54 -4.57 -9.75
CA HIS A 92 3.26 -4.42 -8.32
C HIS A 92 2.79 -3.00 -7.98
N ASP A 93 3.36 -1.99 -8.64
CA ASP A 93 3.00 -0.58 -8.50
C ASP A 93 1.57 -0.28 -9.00
N TYR A 94 1.16 -0.89 -10.10
CA TYR A 94 -0.21 -0.77 -10.61
C TYR A 94 -1.23 -1.30 -9.58
N CYS A 95 -0.94 -2.46 -9.00
CA CYS A 95 -1.79 -3.06 -7.96
C CYS A 95 -1.86 -2.17 -6.70
N MET A 96 -0.72 -1.68 -6.23
CA MET A 96 -0.64 -0.81 -5.05
C MET A 96 -1.33 0.54 -5.28
N THR A 97 -1.27 1.07 -6.50
CA THR A 97 -1.99 2.29 -6.89
C THR A 97 -3.50 2.07 -6.86
N GLY A 98 -3.98 0.93 -7.34
CA GLY A 98 -5.39 0.53 -7.20
C GLY A 98 -5.86 0.48 -5.75
N LEU A 99 -5.01 -0.01 -4.84
CA LEU A 99 -5.29 -0.04 -3.41
C LEU A 99 -5.35 1.37 -2.79
N PHE A 100 -4.47 2.28 -3.21
CA PHE A 100 -4.55 3.69 -2.80
C PHE A 100 -5.87 4.33 -3.27
N ILE A 101 -6.24 4.11 -4.53
CA ILE A 101 -7.49 4.62 -5.12
C ILE A 101 -8.69 4.12 -4.31
N PHE A 102 -8.75 2.82 -4.00
CA PHE A 102 -9.78 2.27 -3.12
C PHE A 102 -9.77 2.98 -1.76
N ALA A 103 -8.61 3.11 -1.12
CA ALA A 103 -8.50 3.75 0.18
C ALA A 103 -8.91 5.24 0.16
N GLU A 104 -8.71 5.94 -0.95
CA GLU A 104 -9.20 7.31 -1.18
C GLU A 104 -10.74 7.33 -1.22
N PHE A 105 -11.34 6.54 -2.11
CA PHE A 105 -12.79 6.55 -2.34
C PHE A 105 -13.61 6.06 -1.14
N TYR A 106 -13.07 5.13 -0.35
CA TYR A 106 -13.72 4.61 0.84
C TYR A 106 -13.26 5.29 2.14
N ASN A 107 -12.45 6.34 2.02
CA ASN A 107 -11.91 7.11 3.13
C ASN A 107 -11.28 6.22 4.22
N VAL A 108 -10.24 5.48 3.84
CA VAL A 108 -9.44 4.61 4.72
C VAL A 108 -8.02 5.18 4.86
N PRO A 109 -7.79 6.19 5.73
CA PRO A 109 -6.53 6.94 5.76
C PRO A 109 -5.31 6.10 6.15
N GLN A 110 -5.49 5.08 7.01
CA GLN A 110 -4.41 4.18 7.40
C GLN A 110 -3.89 3.39 6.20
N LEU A 111 -4.78 2.93 5.32
CA LEU A 111 -4.40 2.20 4.11
C LEU A 111 -3.70 3.12 3.10
N ARG A 112 -4.19 4.37 2.94
CA ARG A 112 -3.48 5.39 2.12
C ARG A 112 -2.05 5.61 2.62
N LYS A 113 -1.88 5.74 3.93
CA LYS A 113 -0.57 5.89 4.58
C LYS A 113 0.34 4.70 4.29
N GLU A 114 -0.15 3.47 4.43
CA GLU A 114 0.65 2.26 4.19
C GLU A 114 1.15 2.16 2.75
N VAL A 115 0.30 2.48 1.77
CA VAL A 115 0.71 2.49 0.36
C VAL A 115 1.78 3.56 0.12
N VAL A 116 1.59 4.78 0.65
CA VAL A 116 2.59 5.86 0.54
C VAL A 116 3.92 5.48 1.19
N ASP A 117 3.89 4.84 2.36
CA ASP A 117 5.09 4.35 3.05
C ASP A 117 5.86 3.34 2.18
N GLN A 118 5.14 2.44 1.50
CA GLN A 118 5.74 1.43 0.64
C GLN A 118 6.41 2.06 -0.59
N PHE A 119 5.70 2.91 -1.32
CA PHE A 119 6.25 3.66 -2.45
C PHE A 119 7.44 4.53 -2.04
N TYR A 120 7.31 5.24 -0.91
CA TYR A 120 8.38 6.09 -0.42
C TYR A 120 9.63 5.28 -0.06
N PHE A 121 9.48 4.13 0.59
CA PHE A 121 10.64 3.29 0.88
C PHE A 121 11.33 2.82 -0.40
N GLU A 122 10.56 2.26 -1.34
CA GLU A 122 11.10 1.66 -2.56
C GLU A 122 11.77 2.72 -3.44
N TYR A 123 11.13 3.86 -3.62
CA TYR A 123 11.65 4.90 -4.49
C TYR A 123 12.55 5.86 -3.74
N ALA A 124 12.16 6.45 -2.62
CA ALA A 124 12.95 7.51 -1.97
C ALA A 124 14.12 7.00 -1.10
N CYS A 125 14.02 5.82 -0.48
CA CYS A 125 14.99 5.37 0.53
C CYS A 125 15.91 4.22 0.12
N SER A 126 15.45 3.33 -0.76
CA SER A 126 16.15 2.07 -1.08
C SER A 126 17.53 2.25 -1.71
N GLY A 127 17.81 3.46 -2.23
CA GLY A 127 19.07 3.76 -2.94
C GLY A 127 19.05 3.30 -4.40
N VAL A 128 17.96 2.70 -4.86
CA VAL A 128 17.76 2.33 -6.26
C VAL A 128 17.27 3.56 -7.05
N SER A 129 17.86 3.80 -8.22
CA SER A 129 17.41 4.83 -9.18
C SER A 129 16.35 4.28 -10.14
N ILE A 130 15.33 3.62 -9.60
CA ILE A 130 14.12 3.26 -10.36
C ILE A 130 13.03 4.29 -10.12
N LEU A 131 12.06 4.36 -11.02
CA LEU A 131 10.86 5.18 -10.94
C LEU A 131 9.61 4.29 -11.12
N PRO A 132 8.46 4.68 -10.54
CA PRO A 132 7.18 4.06 -10.87
C PRO A 132 6.93 4.13 -12.37
N ASP A 133 6.41 3.07 -12.99
CA ASP A 133 6.13 3.04 -14.43
C ASP A 133 5.09 4.11 -14.86
N TYR A 134 5.03 4.42 -16.15
CA TYR A 134 4.06 5.40 -16.65
C TYR A 134 2.62 4.96 -16.52
N GLN A 135 2.35 3.66 -16.49
CA GLN A 135 1.00 3.13 -16.29
C GLN A 135 0.47 3.46 -14.88
N THR A 136 1.33 3.42 -13.88
CA THR A 136 1.07 3.86 -12.51
C THR A 136 0.72 5.35 -12.47
N ILE A 137 1.45 6.18 -13.22
CA ILE A 137 1.15 7.61 -13.33
C ILE A 137 -0.21 7.85 -13.97
N ILE A 138 -0.48 7.19 -15.09
CA ILE A 138 -1.75 7.27 -15.82
C ILE A 138 -2.92 6.88 -14.91
N GLN A 139 -2.80 5.75 -14.21
CA GLN A 139 -3.83 5.24 -13.32
C GLN A 139 -4.14 6.21 -12.17
N ALA A 140 -3.10 6.73 -11.51
CA ALA A 140 -3.25 7.64 -10.37
C ALA A 140 -3.96 8.94 -10.79
N PHE A 141 -3.47 9.61 -11.84
CA PHE A 141 -3.99 10.91 -12.28
C PHE A 141 -5.35 10.82 -12.99
N SER A 142 -5.72 9.64 -13.51
CA SER A 142 -7.07 9.44 -14.07
C SER A 142 -8.13 9.21 -13.01
N SER A 143 -7.74 8.84 -11.78
CA SER A 143 -8.66 8.35 -10.75
C SER A 143 -8.70 9.20 -9.48
N LEU A 144 -7.61 9.89 -9.14
CA LEU A 144 -7.45 10.63 -7.89
C LEU A 144 -7.67 12.14 -8.08
N PRO A 145 -8.07 12.87 -7.03
CA PRO A 145 -8.16 14.32 -7.08
C PRO A 145 -6.77 14.97 -7.18
N ASP A 146 -6.68 16.15 -7.79
CA ASP A 146 -5.43 16.93 -7.93
C ASP A 146 -4.75 17.26 -6.59
N THR A 147 -5.51 17.26 -5.49
CA THR A 147 -4.98 17.49 -4.14
C THR A 147 -4.38 16.23 -3.51
N SER A 148 -4.45 15.08 -4.18
CA SER A 148 -4.02 13.80 -3.65
C SER A 148 -2.53 13.84 -3.25
N PRO A 149 -2.19 13.42 -2.01
CA PRO A 149 -0.79 13.33 -1.61
C PRO A 149 0.00 12.33 -2.46
N PHE A 150 -0.65 11.30 -3.01
CA PHE A 150 -0.01 10.29 -3.84
C PHE A 150 0.41 10.87 -5.20
N CYS A 151 -0.46 11.62 -5.87
CA CYS A 151 -0.11 12.33 -7.11
C CYS A 151 1.06 13.31 -6.90
N ARG A 152 1.04 14.06 -5.78
CA ARG A 152 2.15 14.97 -5.41
C ARG A 152 3.47 14.23 -5.18
N PHE A 153 3.42 13.04 -4.58
CA PHE A 153 4.59 12.17 -4.41
C PHE A 153 5.16 11.74 -5.77
N LEU A 154 4.31 11.25 -6.67
CA LEU A 154 4.70 10.79 -8.02
C LEU A 154 5.34 11.92 -8.86
N VAL A 155 4.78 13.13 -8.82
CA VAL A 155 5.39 14.29 -9.48
C VAL A 155 6.77 14.59 -8.90
N ARG A 156 6.89 14.57 -7.56
CA ARG A 156 8.13 14.95 -6.90
C ARG A 156 9.25 13.93 -7.13
N ILE A 157 8.95 12.63 -7.14
CA ILE A 157 9.96 11.60 -7.38
C ILE A 157 10.53 11.71 -8.80
N TYR A 158 9.65 11.91 -9.80
CA TYR A 158 10.06 12.14 -11.18
C TYR A 158 10.86 13.42 -11.34
N ALA A 159 10.43 14.52 -10.72
CA ALA A 159 11.16 15.79 -10.81
C ALA A 159 12.59 15.73 -10.25
N VAL A 160 12.83 14.86 -9.26
CA VAL A 160 14.14 14.71 -8.60
C VAL A 160 15.04 13.72 -9.33
N ARG A 161 14.47 12.67 -9.95
CA ARG A 161 15.24 11.52 -10.43
C ARG A 161 15.17 11.23 -11.92
N TRP A 162 14.11 11.63 -12.60
CA TRP A 162 13.98 11.35 -14.02
C TRP A 162 15.00 12.18 -14.81
N ASP A 163 15.67 11.50 -15.73
CA ASP A 163 16.46 12.10 -16.79
C ASP A 163 16.27 11.31 -18.09
N VAL A 164 16.84 11.81 -19.18
CA VAL A 164 16.60 11.27 -20.52
C VAL A 164 17.03 9.82 -20.68
N SER A 165 18.02 9.34 -19.91
CA SER A 165 18.50 7.96 -20.02
C SER A 165 17.59 6.95 -19.35
N TYR A 166 16.60 7.39 -18.55
CA TYR A 166 15.68 6.46 -17.89
C TYR A 166 14.86 5.63 -18.89
N ASP A 167 14.52 6.24 -20.03
CA ASP A 167 13.69 5.59 -21.05
C ASP A 167 14.51 5.17 -22.30
N GLU A 168 15.85 5.29 -22.28
CA GLU A 168 16.67 5.01 -23.47
C GLU A 168 16.63 3.53 -23.91
N ASP A 169 16.42 2.61 -22.97
CA ASP A 169 16.37 1.16 -23.20
C ASP A 169 14.96 0.56 -23.06
N ASP A 170 13.92 1.39 -22.93
CA ASP A 170 12.54 0.98 -22.68
C ASP A 170 11.60 1.58 -23.74
N ASP A 171 11.46 0.86 -24.87
CA ASP A 171 10.59 1.25 -25.99
C ASP A 171 9.14 1.45 -25.54
N GLU A 172 8.66 0.66 -24.57
CA GLU A 172 7.30 0.77 -24.02
C GLU A 172 7.13 2.05 -23.21
N ALA A 173 8.10 2.41 -22.37
CA ALA A 173 8.10 3.68 -21.68
C ALA A 173 8.10 4.85 -22.67
N VAL A 174 8.93 4.79 -23.73
CA VAL A 174 8.99 5.83 -24.76
C VAL A 174 7.63 6.02 -25.43
N ASP A 175 6.96 4.94 -25.82
CA ASP A 175 5.62 4.97 -26.43
C ASP A 175 4.56 5.53 -25.46
N ASN A 176 4.66 5.18 -24.17
CA ASN A 176 3.72 5.62 -23.14
C ASN A 176 3.87 7.10 -22.75
N ARG A 177 5.00 7.77 -23.06
CA ARG A 177 5.17 9.21 -22.80
C ARG A 177 4.06 10.07 -23.42
N GLY A 178 3.58 9.68 -24.61
CA GLY A 178 2.49 10.38 -25.29
C GLY A 178 1.13 10.25 -24.60
N GLN A 179 0.98 9.28 -23.71
CA GLN A 179 -0.25 8.97 -22.98
C GLN A 179 -0.27 9.58 -21.56
N LEU A 180 0.83 10.20 -21.13
CA LEU A 180 0.91 10.80 -19.80
C LEU A 180 -0.13 11.93 -19.62
N PRO A 181 -0.82 11.98 -18.47
CA PRO A 181 -1.80 13.01 -18.17
C PRO A 181 -1.20 14.42 -18.23
N LYS A 182 -1.95 15.38 -18.77
CA LYS A 182 -1.46 16.76 -18.97
C LYS A 182 -1.22 17.46 -17.64
N GLU A 183 -2.02 17.14 -16.65
CA GLU A 183 -1.96 17.61 -15.28
C GLU A 183 -0.62 17.19 -14.66
N PHE A 184 -0.26 15.89 -14.79
CA PHE A 184 1.04 15.39 -14.38
C PHE A 184 2.20 16.11 -15.08
N LEU A 185 2.14 16.26 -16.41
CA LEU A 185 3.20 16.93 -17.18
C LEU A 185 3.36 18.42 -16.78
N GLY A 186 2.24 19.11 -16.55
CA GLY A 186 2.23 20.49 -16.08
C GLY A 186 2.88 20.64 -14.71
N ASP A 187 2.47 19.80 -13.75
CA ASP A 187 3.01 19.79 -12.39
C ASP A 187 4.49 19.38 -12.37
N LEU A 188 4.87 18.38 -13.17
CA LEU A 188 6.25 17.93 -13.34
C LEU A 188 7.13 19.05 -13.89
N MET A 189 6.68 19.78 -14.91
CA MET A 189 7.43 20.89 -15.49
C MET A 189 7.73 21.98 -14.45
N VAL A 190 6.73 22.32 -13.62
CA VAL A 190 6.89 23.30 -12.53
C VAL A 190 7.87 22.77 -11.48
N GLU A 191 7.74 21.51 -11.08
CA GLU A 191 8.54 20.91 -10.02
C GLU A 191 10.01 20.72 -10.45
N VAL A 192 10.26 20.31 -11.70
CA VAL A 192 11.61 20.26 -12.29
C VAL A 192 12.25 21.66 -12.29
N GLY A 193 11.48 22.70 -12.58
CA GLY A 193 11.95 24.10 -12.48
C GLY A 193 12.44 24.46 -11.08
N LYS A 194 11.72 24.06 -10.03
CA LYS A 194 12.12 24.25 -8.62
C LYS A 194 13.38 23.45 -8.29
N VAL A 195 13.39 22.16 -8.64
CA VAL A 195 14.54 21.26 -8.42
C VAL A 195 15.81 21.82 -9.06
N ARG A 196 15.74 22.28 -10.32
CA ARG A 196 16.87 22.88 -11.04
C ARG A 196 17.32 24.21 -10.43
N LYS A 197 16.38 25.03 -9.94
CA LYS A 197 16.72 26.27 -9.22
C LYS A 197 17.53 25.98 -7.96
N ASP A 198 17.13 24.96 -7.20
CA ASP A 198 17.84 24.54 -6.00
C ASP A 198 19.19 23.90 -6.33
N GLN A 199 19.27 23.07 -7.37
CA GLN A 199 20.52 22.52 -7.89
C GLN A 199 21.54 23.60 -8.23
N ARG A 200 21.14 24.65 -8.94
CA ARG A 200 22.03 25.78 -9.25
C ARG A 200 22.51 26.51 -7.99
N LYS A 201 21.66 26.61 -6.97
CA LYS A 201 21.97 27.33 -5.73
C LYS A 201 22.91 26.53 -4.81
N PHE A 202 22.72 25.21 -4.73
CA PHE A 202 23.41 24.36 -3.75
C PHE A 202 24.44 23.40 -4.38
N GLY A 203 24.55 23.37 -5.71
CA GLY A 203 25.48 22.51 -6.45
C GLY A 203 25.11 21.03 -6.46
N LYS A 204 23.91 20.64 -5.99
CA LYS A 204 23.43 19.26 -5.96
C LYS A 204 21.91 19.18 -6.02
N ALA A 205 21.39 18.04 -6.49
CA ALA A 205 19.96 17.76 -6.45
C ALA A 205 19.44 17.85 -5.00
N PRO A 206 18.26 18.47 -4.78
CA PRO A 206 17.62 18.42 -3.48
C PRO A 206 17.27 16.96 -3.14
N ALA A 207 17.39 16.62 -1.86
CA ALA A 207 16.89 15.34 -1.39
C ALA A 207 15.36 15.26 -1.55
N MET A 208 14.84 14.04 -1.59
CA MET A 208 13.40 13.83 -1.42
C MET A 208 12.95 14.40 -0.06
N PRO A 209 11.83 15.14 -0.01
CA PRO A 209 11.19 15.52 1.25
C PRO A 209 10.85 14.29 2.09
N GLU A 210 10.72 14.45 3.40
CA GLU A 210 10.33 13.36 4.29
C GLU A 210 8.94 12.80 3.95
N VAL A 211 8.73 11.49 4.16
CA VAL A 211 7.47 10.79 3.82
C VAL A 211 6.21 11.47 4.40
N CYS A 212 6.32 12.06 5.59
CA CYS A 212 5.22 12.77 6.24
C CYS A 212 4.75 14.04 5.50
N GLU A 213 5.42 14.48 4.44
CA GLU A 213 4.88 15.51 3.53
C GLU A 213 3.79 14.95 2.59
N TYR A 214 3.71 13.63 2.48
CA TYR A 214 2.72 12.88 1.70
C TYR A 214 1.75 12.06 2.58
N HIS A 215 1.87 12.15 3.90
CA HIS A 215 0.87 11.62 4.82
C HIS A 215 -0.15 12.70 5.20
N GLU A 216 -1.37 12.25 5.46
CA GLU A 216 -2.41 13.05 6.06
C GLU A 216 -2.27 13.00 7.58
N HIS A 217 -2.15 14.17 8.21
CA HIS A 217 -2.06 14.30 9.66
C HIS A 217 -3.02 15.37 10.14
N SER A 218 -3.76 15.07 11.20
CA SER A 218 -4.71 16.03 11.79
C SER A 218 -4.00 17.02 12.71
N THR A 219 -2.86 16.63 13.30
CA THR A 219 -2.13 17.47 14.27
C THR A 219 -0.62 17.47 14.00
N LYS A 220 0.08 18.48 14.55
CA LYS A 220 1.54 18.57 14.45
C LYS A 220 2.23 17.50 15.30
N GLU A 221 1.60 17.13 16.41
CA GLU A 221 2.03 16.09 17.34
C GLU A 221 2.01 14.73 16.63
N GLU A 222 0.93 14.43 15.90
CA GLU A 222 0.81 13.24 15.06
C GLU A 222 1.89 13.21 13.97
N LYS A 223 2.09 14.31 13.25
CA LYS A 223 3.15 14.43 12.23
C LYS A 223 4.55 14.21 12.83
N THR A 224 4.80 14.71 14.03
CA THR A 224 6.09 14.56 14.72
C THR A 224 6.32 13.13 15.18
N SER A 225 5.29 12.48 15.73
CA SER A 225 5.32 11.07 16.12
C SER A 225 5.57 10.17 14.91
N CYS A 226 4.78 10.35 13.84
CA CYS A 226 4.92 9.62 12.58
C CYS A 226 6.34 9.77 12.01
N ARG A 227 6.88 10.99 11.98
CA ARG A 227 8.25 11.24 11.50
C ARG A 227 9.31 10.45 12.26
N ARG A 228 9.16 10.32 13.59
CA ARG A 228 10.08 9.55 14.42
C ARG A 228 10.00 8.06 14.09
N THR A 229 8.79 7.51 14.01
CA THR A 229 8.55 6.11 13.66
C THR A 229 9.09 5.78 12.27
N GLN A 230 8.77 6.61 11.27
CA GLN A 230 9.17 6.40 9.89
C GLN A 230 10.69 6.44 9.68
N ARG A 231 11.42 7.25 10.47
CA ARG A 231 12.89 7.22 10.42
C ARG A 231 13.47 5.89 10.89
N ILE A 232 12.90 5.30 11.93
CA ILE A 232 13.35 4.02 12.49
C ILE A 232 12.98 2.89 11.52
N GLU A 233 11.73 2.86 11.05
CA GLU A 233 11.23 1.84 10.12
C GLU A 233 12.01 1.84 8.79
N ASN A 234 12.20 3.01 8.18
CA ASN A 234 12.94 3.10 6.92
C ASN A 234 14.42 2.73 7.09
N ALA A 235 15.05 3.08 8.22
CA ALA A 235 16.41 2.64 8.51
C ALA A 235 16.50 1.11 8.69
N ALA A 236 15.54 0.51 9.40
CA ALA A 236 15.47 -0.94 9.59
C ALA A 236 15.23 -1.69 8.27
N LYS A 237 14.24 -1.25 7.47
CA LYS A 237 13.96 -1.82 6.15
C LYS A 237 15.16 -1.72 5.22
N LYS A 238 15.85 -0.57 5.22
CA LYS A 238 17.06 -0.37 4.41
C LYS A 238 18.17 -1.33 4.82
N ALA A 239 18.46 -1.42 6.12
CA ALA A 239 19.47 -2.35 6.64
C ALA A 239 19.13 -3.82 6.29
N ALA A 240 17.86 -4.20 6.34
CA ALA A 240 17.41 -5.53 5.94
C ALA A 240 17.59 -5.80 4.43
N LYS A 241 17.24 -4.83 3.57
CA LYS A 241 17.44 -4.93 2.11
C LYS A 241 18.92 -5.04 1.75
N GLU A 242 19.77 -4.24 2.38
CA GLU A 242 21.23 -4.29 2.21
C GLU A 242 21.82 -5.63 2.70
N ALA A 243 21.34 -6.16 3.82
CA ALA A 243 21.75 -7.47 4.33
C ALA A 243 21.38 -8.61 3.36
N ARG A 244 20.14 -8.64 2.88
CA ARG A 244 19.69 -9.62 1.88
C ARG A 244 20.52 -9.55 0.60
N THR A 245 20.74 -8.34 0.07
CA THR A 245 21.56 -8.14 -1.14
C THR A 245 22.99 -8.65 -0.92
N ARG A 246 23.55 -8.43 0.27
CA ARG A 246 24.89 -8.92 0.62
C ARG A 246 24.95 -10.43 0.71
N GLU A 247 23.94 -11.08 1.27
CA GLU A 247 23.83 -12.53 1.31
C GLU A 247 23.74 -13.14 -0.09
N GLU A 248 22.90 -12.56 -0.97
CA GLU A 248 22.78 -12.98 -2.37
C GLU A 248 24.13 -12.89 -3.11
N MET A 249 24.89 -11.80 -2.92
CA MET A 249 26.23 -11.65 -3.50
C MET A 249 27.24 -12.69 -2.97
N ILE A 250 27.14 -13.09 -1.70
CA ILE A 250 28.01 -14.12 -1.11
C ILE A 250 27.73 -15.47 -1.77
N VAL A 251 26.44 -15.85 -1.87
CA VAL A 251 26.01 -17.10 -2.50
C VAL A 251 26.48 -17.17 -3.96
N ASP A 252 26.27 -16.09 -4.72
CA ASP A 252 26.66 -16.01 -6.14
C ASP A 252 28.19 -16.07 -6.32
N ARG A 253 28.97 -15.49 -5.40
CA ARG A 253 30.43 -15.63 -5.40
C ARG A 253 30.87 -17.07 -5.11
N GLU A 254 30.23 -17.74 -4.17
CA GLU A 254 30.54 -19.13 -3.82
C GLU A 254 30.23 -20.09 -4.97
N LEU A 255 29.07 -19.91 -5.62
CA LEU A 255 28.68 -20.66 -6.82
C LEU A 255 29.73 -20.53 -7.93
N ARG A 256 30.15 -19.30 -8.25
CA ARG A 256 31.23 -19.07 -9.24
C ARG A 256 32.53 -19.78 -8.89
N HIS A 257 32.93 -19.76 -7.61
CA HIS A 257 34.13 -20.45 -7.17
C HIS A 257 33.99 -21.98 -7.30
N GLU A 258 32.82 -22.54 -7.02
CA GLU A 258 32.54 -23.97 -7.17
C GLU A 258 32.55 -24.41 -8.64
N GLU A 259 31.93 -23.62 -9.53
CA GLU A 259 31.95 -23.87 -10.97
C GLU A 259 33.39 -23.90 -11.52
N LEU A 260 34.24 -22.95 -11.11
CA LEU A 260 35.65 -22.94 -11.49
C LEU A 260 36.39 -24.21 -11.05
N ARG A 261 36.17 -24.65 -9.81
CA ARG A 261 36.76 -25.90 -9.28
C ARG A 261 36.31 -27.13 -10.06
N LEU A 262 35.03 -27.19 -10.46
CA LEU A 262 34.50 -28.28 -11.28
C LEU A 262 35.12 -28.27 -12.69
N GLN A 263 35.25 -27.10 -13.31
CA GLN A 263 35.92 -26.95 -14.60
C GLN A 263 37.38 -27.41 -14.57
N GLU A 264 38.13 -27.05 -13.51
CA GLU A 264 39.51 -27.52 -13.34
C GLU A 264 39.59 -29.04 -13.19
N ARG A 265 38.69 -29.65 -12.41
CA ARG A 265 38.61 -31.11 -12.25
C ARG A 265 38.32 -31.81 -13.58
N LEU A 266 37.41 -31.25 -14.40
CA LEU A 266 37.08 -31.80 -15.72
C LEU A 266 38.25 -31.68 -16.70
N LYS A 267 38.99 -30.57 -16.67
CA LYS A 267 40.21 -30.41 -17.48
C LYS A 267 41.28 -31.45 -17.14
N ARG A 268 41.53 -31.70 -15.85
CA ARG A 268 42.50 -32.72 -15.38
C ARG A 268 42.11 -34.16 -15.71
N LYS A 269 40.81 -34.45 -15.88
CA LYS A 269 40.33 -35.79 -16.27
C LYS A 269 40.42 -36.06 -17.78
N ARG A 270 40.68 -35.04 -18.60
CA ARG A 270 40.78 -35.13 -20.07
C ARG A 270 42.21 -35.22 -20.59
N THR A 271 43.20 -34.98 -19.74
CA THR A 271 44.64 -35.16 -19.97
C THR A 271 45.12 -36.48 -19.39
#